data_AF-A0A846U8Y9-F1
#
_entry.id   AF-A0A846U8Y9-F1
#
_cell.length_a   1.000
_cell.length_b   1.000
_cell.length_c   1.000
_cell.angle_alpha   90.00
_cell.angle_beta   90.00
_cell.angle_gamma   90.00
#
_symmetry.space_group_name_H-M   'P 1'
#
loop_
_entity.id
_entity.type
_entity.pdbx_description
1 polymer ?
#
loop_
_entity_poly.entity_id
_entity_poly.type
_entity_poly.pdbx_seq_one_letter_code
_entity_poly.pdbx_strand_id
1 'polypeptide(L)'
;MRKLVKLMTITTLAATTALQVTACKDDSQFESFMNDVSSSANNNTAFFGFLGTADDEIASALQASLDLFNQPQPDGKSQWQNWVDEHEKMLANEKLNLNNIYLRYYQGPYHQDKPSDPIDSFWNDKNISWQKNIFNWVYNRTTNNDQYKIPKGVPGVTEINPKKDGSDNDMFTKLPIVFIVSKGKLITAGENWLPATSSVTEQFDAIAQFVLDNLLLVN
;
A
#
# COMPACT_ATOMS: atom_id res chain seq x y z
N MET A 1 19.36 -66.74 -33.90
CA MET A 1 18.49 -65.86 -34.72
C MET A 1 18.99 -64.43 -34.57
N ARG A 2 19.21 -63.76 -35.72
CA ARG A 2 19.88 -62.46 -35.87
C ARG A 2 19.06 -61.33 -35.22
N LYS A 3 19.68 -60.54 -34.35
CA LYS A 3 19.14 -59.27 -33.85
C LYS A 3 19.37 -58.19 -34.90
N LEU A 4 18.29 -57.65 -35.43
CA LEU A 4 18.30 -56.49 -36.32
C LEU A 4 17.04 -55.68 -35.99
N VAL A 5 17.18 -54.71 -35.09
CA VAL A 5 16.20 -53.63 -34.95
C VAL A 5 17.00 -52.34 -35.06
N LYS A 6 16.80 -51.66 -36.19
CA LYS A 6 17.32 -50.33 -36.48
C LYS A 6 16.73 -49.37 -35.44
N LEU A 7 17.59 -48.75 -34.63
CA LEU A 7 17.23 -47.63 -33.78
C LEU A 7 17.03 -46.42 -34.70
N MET A 8 15.78 -46.06 -34.99
CA MET A 8 15.49 -44.78 -35.65
C MET A 8 15.61 -43.68 -34.60
N THR A 9 16.56 -42.79 -34.88
CA THR A 9 16.82 -41.54 -34.18
C THR A 9 15.52 -40.76 -34.01
N ILE A 10 15.02 -40.65 -32.79
CA ILE A 10 14.05 -39.61 -32.44
C ILE A 10 14.89 -38.34 -32.36
N THR A 11 14.92 -37.57 -33.46
CA THR A 11 15.30 -36.17 -33.41
C THR A 11 14.23 -35.47 -32.60
N THR A 12 14.42 -35.45 -31.28
CA THR A 12 13.73 -34.50 -30.40
C THR A 12 14.24 -33.13 -30.84
N LEU A 13 13.55 -32.51 -31.80
CA LEU A 13 13.59 -31.06 -31.88
C LEU A 13 13.01 -30.61 -30.55
N ALA A 14 13.91 -30.24 -29.64
CA ALA A 14 13.59 -29.32 -28.58
C ALA A 14 12.96 -28.11 -29.28
N ALA A 15 11.63 -28.09 -29.29
CA ALA A 15 10.89 -26.86 -29.48
C ALA A 15 11.19 -26.05 -28.22
N THR A 16 12.36 -25.41 -28.21
CA THR A 16 12.57 -24.14 -27.53
C THR A 16 11.64 -23.15 -28.22
N THR A 17 10.34 -23.29 -27.99
CA THR A 17 9.48 -22.12 -27.97
C THR A 17 9.99 -21.36 -26.77
N ALA A 18 10.87 -20.39 -27.07
CA ALA A 18 11.12 -19.27 -26.21
C ALA A 18 9.77 -18.89 -25.62
N LEU A 19 9.58 -19.19 -24.34
CA LEU A 19 8.69 -18.39 -23.53
C LEU A 19 9.24 -16.98 -23.76
N GLN A 20 8.56 -16.25 -24.61
CA GLN A 20 8.41 -14.83 -24.43
C GLN A 20 7.87 -14.68 -23.00
N VAL A 21 8.78 -14.72 -22.03
CA VAL A 21 8.65 -14.08 -20.72
C VAL A 21 8.67 -12.58 -21.01
N THR A 22 7.72 -12.14 -21.83
CA THR A 22 7.45 -10.75 -22.08
C THR A 22 6.37 -10.43 -21.08
N ALA A 23 6.81 -10.00 -19.90
CA ALA A 23 5.98 -9.45 -18.84
C ALA A 23 4.84 -10.37 -18.35
N CYS A 24 5.19 -11.44 -17.60
CA CYS A 24 4.43 -11.68 -16.37
C CYS A 24 4.74 -10.51 -15.44
N LYS A 25 4.07 -9.40 -15.69
CA LYS A 25 3.83 -8.35 -14.72
C LYS A 25 3.19 -9.06 -13.53
N ASP A 26 3.97 -9.26 -12.47
CA ASP A 26 3.50 -9.92 -11.26
C ASP A 26 2.41 -9.08 -10.61
N ASP A 27 1.15 -9.35 -10.96
CA ASP A 27 -0.02 -8.62 -10.48
C ASP A 27 -0.50 -9.14 -9.11
N SER A 28 0.19 -10.12 -8.51
CA SER A 28 -0.22 -10.74 -7.23
C SER A 28 -0.39 -9.72 -6.09
N GLN A 29 0.41 -8.66 -6.09
CA GLN A 29 0.30 -7.56 -5.13
C GLN A 29 -0.97 -6.73 -5.35
N PHE A 30 -1.38 -6.50 -6.60
CA PHE A 30 -2.64 -5.83 -6.90
C PHE A 30 -3.84 -6.73 -6.58
N GLU A 31 -3.75 -8.02 -6.85
CA GLU A 31 -4.77 -9.00 -6.44
C GLU A 31 -4.92 -9.05 -4.92
N SER A 32 -3.80 -9.07 -4.18
CA SER A 32 -3.77 -8.98 -2.72
C SER A 32 -4.45 -7.71 -2.21
N PHE A 33 -4.12 -6.56 -2.82
CA PHE A 33 -4.79 -5.28 -2.53
C PHE A 33 -6.31 -5.36 -2.74
N MET A 34 -6.77 -5.91 -3.87
CA MET A 34 -8.20 -6.04 -4.15
C MET A 34 -8.90 -7.01 -3.20
N ASN A 35 -8.19 -8.04 -2.70
CA ASN A 35 -8.68 -8.93 -1.66
C ASN A 35 -8.82 -8.20 -0.31
N ASP A 36 -7.88 -7.33 0.06
CA ASP A 36 -7.98 -6.49 1.26
C ASP A 36 -9.19 -5.53 1.15
N VAL A 37 -9.38 -4.88 0.00
CA VAL A 37 -10.55 -4.02 -0.29
C VAL A 37 -11.86 -4.80 -0.16
N SER A 38 -11.93 -5.99 -0.75
CA SER A 38 -13.15 -6.82 -0.71
C SER A 38 -13.42 -7.36 0.69
N SER A 39 -12.38 -7.74 1.42
CA SER A 39 -12.49 -8.19 2.82
C SER A 39 -12.99 -7.08 3.72
N SER A 40 -12.52 -5.85 3.50
CA SER A 40 -13.00 -4.64 4.19
C SER A 40 -14.51 -4.42 4.00
N ALA A 41 -15.03 -4.66 2.79
CA ALA A 41 -16.45 -4.55 2.51
C ALA A 41 -17.29 -5.57 3.30
N ASN A 42 -16.79 -6.79 3.43
CA ASN A 42 -17.58 -7.92 3.93
C ASN A 42 -17.47 -8.13 5.45
N ASN A 43 -16.34 -7.74 6.06
CA ASN A 43 -16.01 -8.12 7.45
C ASN A 43 -16.00 -6.94 8.43
N ASN A 44 -16.48 -5.77 8.00
CA ASN A 44 -16.39 -4.52 8.78
C ASN A 44 -14.95 -4.26 9.29
N THR A 45 -13.98 -4.53 8.42
CA THR A 45 -12.57 -4.28 8.67
C THR A 45 -12.14 -3.04 7.91
N ALA A 46 -11.17 -2.31 8.45
CA ALA A 46 -10.48 -1.27 7.71
C ALA A 46 -9.06 -1.73 7.44
N PHE A 47 -8.44 -1.19 6.39
CA PHE A 47 -7.00 -1.30 6.28
C PHE A 47 -6.38 0.04 5.93
N PHE A 48 -5.18 0.22 6.46
CA PHE A 48 -4.33 1.35 6.20
C PHE A 48 -3.22 0.91 5.26
N GLY A 49 -3.18 1.54 4.09
CA GLY A 49 -2.28 1.21 3.00
C GLY A 49 -1.26 2.32 2.77
N PHE A 50 -0.05 1.89 2.43
CA PHE A 50 1.02 2.76 1.98
C PHE A 50 1.49 2.32 0.61
N LEU A 51 1.67 3.28 -0.27
CA LEU A 51 2.28 3.08 -1.58
C LEU A 51 3.58 3.89 -1.62
N GLY A 52 4.71 3.20 -1.78
CA GLY A 52 6.04 3.82 -1.73
C GLY A 52 7.12 3.01 -2.44
N THR A 53 8.31 3.60 -2.54
CA THR A 53 9.53 2.95 -3.02
C THR A 53 10.31 2.36 -1.87
N ALA A 54 11.19 1.39 -2.17
CA ALA A 54 12.13 0.84 -1.20
C ALA A 54 13.18 1.84 -0.71
N ASP A 55 13.55 2.79 -1.55
CA ASP A 55 14.72 3.64 -1.39
C ASP A 55 14.41 5.01 -0.78
N ASP A 56 13.14 5.27 -0.52
CA ASP A 56 12.71 6.47 0.14
C ASP A 56 12.88 6.31 1.67
N GLU A 57 13.65 7.21 2.28
CA GLU A 57 13.94 7.18 3.73
C GLU A 57 12.66 7.28 4.57
N ILE A 58 11.66 8.04 4.11
CA ILE A 58 10.35 8.15 4.76
C ILE A 58 9.62 6.82 4.64
N ALA A 59 9.65 6.19 3.48
CA ALA A 59 9.01 4.90 3.23
C ALA A 59 9.64 3.77 4.06
N SER A 60 10.96 3.78 4.23
CA SER A 60 11.69 2.88 5.13
C SER A 60 11.32 3.11 6.60
N ALA A 61 11.26 4.37 7.04
CA ALA A 61 10.92 4.69 8.42
C ALA A 61 9.46 4.34 8.75
N LEU A 62 8.54 4.56 7.80
CA LEU A 62 7.15 4.12 7.90
C LEU A 62 7.03 2.61 8.03
N GLN A 63 7.80 1.85 7.24
CA GLN A 63 7.83 0.39 7.37
C GLN A 63 8.32 -0.03 8.77
N ALA A 64 9.38 0.60 9.29
CA ALA A 64 9.85 0.32 10.65
C ALA A 64 8.78 0.64 11.72
N SER A 65 8.04 1.74 11.55
CA SER A 65 6.91 2.07 12.43
C SER A 65 5.80 1.04 12.33
N LEU A 66 5.48 0.54 11.14
CA LEU A 66 4.51 -0.53 10.95
C LEU A 66 4.94 -1.87 11.57
N ASP A 67 6.23 -2.16 11.55
CA ASP A 67 6.74 -3.35 12.23
C ASP A 67 6.55 -3.21 13.74
N LEU A 68 6.76 -2.00 14.30
CA LEU A 68 6.40 -1.70 15.68
C LEU A 68 4.89 -1.86 15.95
N PHE A 69 4.00 -1.43 15.04
CA PHE A 69 2.55 -1.66 15.18
C PHE A 69 2.19 -3.11 15.45
N ASN A 70 2.86 -4.03 14.74
CA ASN A 70 2.57 -5.46 14.78
C ASN A 70 3.42 -6.21 15.82
N GLN A 71 4.39 -5.55 16.45
CA GLN A 71 5.28 -6.19 17.39
C GLN A 71 4.54 -6.56 18.68
N PRO A 72 4.58 -7.83 19.12
CA PRO A 72 4.03 -8.23 20.41
C PRO A 72 4.87 -7.63 21.54
N GLN A 73 4.18 -6.99 22.48
CA GLN A 73 4.71 -6.39 23.70
C GLN A 73 4.74 -7.44 24.83
N PRO A 74 5.46 -7.17 25.94
CA PRO A 74 5.60 -8.13 27.04
C PRO A 74 4.28 -8.58 27.69
N ASP A 75 3.22 -7.80 27.55
CA ASP A 75 1.85 -8.10 27.99
C ASP A 75 1.07 -8.99 27.00
N GLY A 76 1.69 -9.37 25.89
CA GLY A 76 1.10 -10.18 24.83
C GLY A 76 0.22 -9.40 23.85
N LYS A 77 0.09 -8.08 24.03
CA LYS A 77 -0.66 -7.18 23.13
C LYS A 77 0.28 -6.60 22.07
N SER A 78 -0.27 -6.17 20.94
CA SER A 78 0.53 -5.39 19.99
C SER A 78 0.71 -3.96 20.48
N GLN A 79 1.71 -3.24 19.99
CA GLN A 79 1.89 -1.83 20.33
C GLN A 79 0.67 -0.98 19.92
N TRP A 80 0.02 -1.34 18.81
CA TRP A 80 -1.27 -0.79 18.41
C TRP A 80 -2.35 -0.97 19.48
N GLN A 81 -2.49 -2.18 20.01
CA GLN A 81 -3.52 -2.46 21.01
C GLN A 81 -3.26 -1.68 22.30
N ASN A 82 -2.00 -1.56 22.71
CA ASN A 82 -1.64 -0.74 23.86
C ASN A 82 -1.96 0.73 23.62
N TRP A 83 -1.66 1.25 22.43
CA TRP A 83 -2.03 2.62 22.05
C TRP A 83 -3.56 2.82 22.06
N VAL A 84 -4.33 1.87 21.51
CA VAL A 84 -5.79 1.88 21.54
C VAL A 84 -6.32 1.91 22.98
N ASP A 85 -5.75 1.10 23.86
CA ASP A 85 -6.15 1.03 25.27
C ASP A 85 -5.82 2.34 26.01
N GLU A 86 -4.66 2.94 25.76
CA GLU A 86 -4.28 4.26 26.30
C GLU A 86 -5.24 5.37 25.87
N HIS A 87 -5.81 5.24 24.66
CA HIS A 87 -6.75 6.20 24.07
C HIS A 87 -8.22 5.77 24.21
N GLU A 88 -8.53 4.71 24.96
CA GLU A 88 -9.86 4.10 25.07
C GLU A 88 -10.96 5.10 25.45
N LYS A 89 -10.66 6.07 26.31
CA LYS A 89 -11.63 7.11 26.71
C LYS A 89 -12.07 8.00 25.55
N MET A 90 -11.17 8.29 24.61
CA MET A 90 -11.51 9.03 23.40
C MET A 90 -12.36 8.16 22.48
N LEU A 91 -12.04 6.88 22.36
CA LEU A 91 -12.74 5.90 21.51
C LEU A 91 -14.15 5.54 22.00
N ALA A 92 -14.34 5.43 23.32
CA ALA A 92 -15.61 5.05 23.93
C ALA A 92 -16.73 6.06 23.63
N ASN A 93 -16.39 7.35 23.50
CA ASN A 93 -17.35 8.38 23.13
C ASN A 93 -17.84 8.24 21.68
N GLU A 94 -17.06 7.59 20.83
CA GLU A 94 -17.25 7.53 19.38
C GLU A 94 -17.74 6.15 18.89
N LYS A 95 -17.97 5.20 19.81
CA LYS A 95 -18.51 3.85 19.54
C LYS A 95 -17.76 3.07 18.44
N LEU A 96 -16.45 3.28 18.32
CA LEU A 96 -15.63 2.60 17.32
C LEU A 96 -15.25 1.18 17.74
N ASN A 97 -15.22 0.27 16.77
CA ASN A 97 -14.59 -1.04 16.91
C ASN A 97 -13.31 -1.06 16.06
N LEU A 98 -12.17 -0.78 16.70
CA LEU A 98 -10.84 -0.71 16.06
C LEU A 98 -10.11 -2.06 15.99
N ASN A 99 -10.72 -3.15 16.47
CA ASN A 99 -10.08 -4.47 16.55
C ASN A 99 -9.79 -5.11 15.18
N ASN A 100 -10.28 -4.48 14.11
CA ASN A 100 -10.27 -5.00 12.75
C ASN A 100 -9.56 -4.04 11.78
N ILE A 101 -8.44 -3.46 12.21
CA ILE A 101 -7.58 -2.64 11.35
C ILE A 101 -6.36 -3.43 10.92
N TYR A 102 -6.19 -3.58 9.62
CA TYR A 102 -5.01 -4.20 9.02
C TYR A 102 -4.08 -3.13 8.44
N LEU A 103 -2.78 -3.39 8.53
CA LEU A 103 -1.76 -2.52 7.96
C LEU A 103 -1.16 -3.24 6.75
N ARG A 104 -0.98 -2.49 5.66
CA ARG A 104 -0.44 -3.01 4.40
C ARG A 104 0.56 -2.05 3.82
N TYR A 105 1.74 -2.57 3.55
CA TYR A 105 2.79 -1.86 2.83
C TYR A 105 2.91 -2.42 1.42
N TYR A 106 2.69 -1.56 0.41
CA TYR A 106 2.70 -1.91 -1.00
C TYR A 106 3.96 -1.33 -1.65
N GLN A 107 5.09 -2.02 -1.45
CA GLN A 107 6.42 -1.58 -1.87
C GLN A 107 6.84 -2.10 -3.26
N GLY A 108 7.52 -1.24 -4.03
CA GLY A 108 8.06 -1.59 -5.33
C GLY A 108 9.53 -2.03 -5.25
N PRO A 109 10.02 -2.88 -6.18
CA PRO A 109 11.42 -3.23 -6.23
C PRO A 109 12.29 -2.01 -6.58
N TYR A 110 13.49 -1.96 -6.00
CA TYR A 110 14.52 -1.00 -6.38
C TYR A 110 15.17 -1.40 -7.71
N HIS A 111 15.18 -0.49 -8.67
CA HIS A 111 15.97 -0.62 -9.88
C HIS A 111 17.22 0.26 -9.76
N GLN A 112 18.36 -0.38 -9.57
CA GLN A 112 19.69 0.25 -9.40
C GLN A 112 20.07 1.23 -10.53
N ASP A 113 19.41 1.13 -11.69
CA ASP A 113 19.76 1.84 -12.92
C ASP A 113 18.87 3.09 -13.20
N LYS A 114 18.10 3.55 -12.22
CA LYS A 114 17.10 4.62 -12.40
C LYS A 114 17.45 5.91 -11.64
N PRO A 115 16.89 7.07 -12.02
CA PRO A 115 17.49 8.40 -11.80
C PRO A 115 17.63 8.77 -10.31
N SER A 116 18.37 9.86 -10.05
CA SER A 116 18.59 10.45 -8.72
C SER A 116 17.32 10.85 -7.96
N ASP A 117 16.16 10.80 -8.62
CA ASP A 117 14.85 11.08 -8.04
C ASP A 117 14.01 9.79 -7.89
N PRO A 118 13.79 9.31 -6.66
CA PRO A 118 12.97 8.13 -6.37
C PRO A 118 11.53 8.24 -6.87
N ILE A 119 10.96 9.45 -6.92
CA ILE A 119 9.58 9.69 -7.33
C ILE A 119 9.45 9.47 -8.84
N ASP A 120 10.34 10.08 -9.63
CA ASP A 120 10.36 9.92 -11.08
C ASP A 120 10.63 8.47 -11.48
N SER A 121 11.53 7.78 -10.76
CA SER A 121 11.82 6.36 -10.99
C SER A 121 10.58 5.48 -10.84
N PHE A 122 9.81 5.73 -9.77
CA PHE A 122 8.58 5.01 -9.45
C PHE A 122 7.50 5.21 -10.51
N TRP A 123 7.20 6.46 -10.86
CA TRP A 123 6.11 6.76 -11.79
C TRP A 123 6.41 6.36 -13.23
N ASN A 124 7.69 6.40 -13.62
CA ASN A 124 8.14 6.03 -14.95
C ASN A 124 8.48 4.54 -15.09
N ASP A 125 8.20 3.72 -14.06
CA ASP A 125 8.44 2.29 -14.15
C ASP A 125 7.45 1.55 -15.05
N LYS A 126 7.89 1.27 -16.28
CA LYS A 126 7.14 0.46 -17.25
C LYS A 126 7.00 -1.01 -16.85
N ASN A 127 7.82 -1.49 -15.91
CA ASN A 127 7.84 -2.87 -15.44
C ASN A 127 6.94 -3.11 -14.22
N ILE A 128 6.50 -2.05 -13.52
CA ILE A 128 5.66 -2.20 -12.32
C ILE A 128 4.21 -1.82 -12.64
N SER A 129 3.42 -2.81 -13.09
CA SER A 129 2.00 -2.62 -13.37
C SER A 129 1.15 -2.47 -12.12
N TRP A 130 1.42 -3.28 -11.10
CA TRP A 130 0.51 -3.45 -9.97
C TRP A 130 0.47 -2.19 -9.08
N GLN A 131 1.60 -1.53 -8.84
CA GLN A 131 1.65 -0.25 -8.10
C GLN A 131 0.91 0.85 -8.83
N LYS A 132 1.08 0.92 -10.16
CA LYS A 132 0.32 1.83 -11.02
C LYS A 132 -1.18 1.52 -10.99
N ASN A 133 -1.57 0.25 -10.87
CA ASN A 133 -2.97 -0.14 -10.74
C ASN A 133 -3.56 0.26 -9.37
N ILE A 134 -2.82 0.06 -8.27
CA ILE A 134 -3.23 0.56 -6.94
C ILE A 134 -3.34 2.09 -6.96
N PHE A 135 -2.33 2.77 -7.49
CA PHE A 135 -2.33 4.21 -7.70
C PHE A 135 -3.59 4.68 -8.44
N ASN A 136 -3.85 4.11 -9.62
CA ASN A 136 -5.02 4.45 -10.42
C ASN A 136 -6.33 4.18 -9.66
N TRP A 137 -6.39 3.09 -8.88
CA TRP A 137 -7.55 2.79 -8.05
C TRP A 137 -7.82 3.87 -7.00
N VAL A 138 -6.77 4.34 -6.31
CA VAL A 138 -6.86 5.39 -5.29
C VAL A 138 -7.20 6.73 -5.95
N TYR A 139 -6.44 7.12 -6.98
CA TYR A 139 -6.62 8.36 -7.72
C TYR A 139 -8.01 8.50 -8.35
N ASN A 140 -8.53 7.44 -8.97
CA ASN A 140 -9.87 7.48 -9.55
C ASN A 140 -10.97 7.68 -8.49
N ARG A 141 -10.74 7.23 -7.25
CA ARG A 141 -11.68 7.38 -6.14
C ARG A 141 -11.58 8.73 -5.44
N THR A 142 -10.41 9.35 -5.42
CA THR A 142 -10.28 10.75 -4.97
C THR A 142 -10.94 11.71 -5.96
N THR A 143 -10.86 11.44 -7.28
CA THR A 143 -11.41 12.30 -8.34
C THR A 143 -12.91 12.10 -8.61
N ASN A 144 -13.39 10.85 -8.64
CA ASN A 144 -14.79 10.53 -8.99
C ASN A 144 -15.70 10.30 -7.76
N ASN A 145 -15.12 10.36 -6.56
CA ASN A 145 -15.70 10.39 -5.22
C ASN A 145 -16.89 9.45 -4.93
N ASP A 146 -16.57 8.24 -4.43
CA ASP A 146 -17.41 7.52 -3.47
C ASP A 146 -16.85 7.77 -2.05
N GLN A 147 -17.43 8.71 -1.32
CA GLN A 147 -17.21 8.94 0.12
C GLN A 147 -15.79 9.34 0.58
N TYR A 148 -14.89 9.74 -0.33
CA TYR A 148 -13.58 10.30 0.00
C TYR A 148 -13.70 11.57 0.84
N LYS A 149 -12.87 11.64 1.88
CA LYS A 149 -12.71 12.80 2.76
C LYS A 149 -11.24 13.20 2.84
N ILE A 150 -11.06 14.49 3.07
CA ILE A 150 -9.76 15.12 3.32
C ILE A 150 -9.12 14.46 4.53
N PRO A 151 -7.83 14.06 4.44
CA PRO A 151 -7.13 13.46 5.56
C PRO A 151 -7.07 14.40 6.77
N LYS A 152 -7.36 13.86 7.95
CA LYS A 152 -7.20 14.55 9.23
C LYS A 152 -6.21 13.82 10.14
N GLY A 153 -5.69 14.54 11.13
CA GLY A 153 -5.05 13.93 12.30
C GLY A 153 -3.53 13.89 12.33
N VAL A 154 -2.83 14.40 11.32
CA VAL A 154 -1.36 14.51 11.37
C VAL A 154 -0.87 15.83 10.78
N PRO A 155 -0.19 16.67 11.57
CA PRO A 155 0.51 17.84 11.07
C PRO A 155 1.58 17.44 10.03
N GLY A 156 1.57 18.10 8.87
CA GLY A 156 2.54 17.84 7.80
C GLY A 156 2.00 16.96 6.68
N VAL A 157 0.99 16.13 6.96
CA VAL A 157 0.29 15.35 5.91
C VAL A 157 -0.58 16.28 5.10
N THR A 158 -0.26 16.43 3.83
CA THR A 158 -1.01 17.28 2.92
C THR A 158 -2.03 16.46 2.15
N GLU A 159 -3.22 17.05 1.98
CA GLU A 159 -4.24 16.53 1.08
C GLU A 159 -3.69 16.39 -0.34
N ILE A 160 -4.13 15.35 -1.03
CA ILE A 160 -3.92 15.26 -2.47
C ILE A 160 -5.06 16.05 -3.10
N ASN A 161 -4.72 17.09 -3.85
CA ASN A 161 -5.68 17.98 -4.48
C ASN A 161 -5.73 17.73 -5.99
N PRO A 162 -6.35 16.64 -6.47
CA PRO A 162 -6.43 16.41 -7.90
C PRO A 162 -7.42 17.42 -8.50
N LYS A 163 -6.96 18.32 -9.36
CA LYS A 163 -7.86 19.27 -10.02
C LYS A 163 -8.83 18.51 -10.94
N LYS A 164 -10.08 19.00 -10.98
CA LYS A 164 -11.18 18.40 -11.76
C LYS A 164 -11.02 18.52 -13.28
N ASP A 165 -10.00 19.23 -13.76
CA ASP A 165 -9.81 19.54 -15.19
C ASP A 165 -8.95 18.51 -15.95
N GLY A 166 -8.44 17.47 -15.27
CA GLY A 166 -7.86 16.30 -15.90
C GLY A 166 -6.50 16.55 -16.57
N SER A 167 -5.73 17.53 -16.07
CA SER A 167 -4.37 17.74 -16.56
C SER A 167 -3.41 16.65 -16.04
N ASP A 168 -2.54 16.13 -16.91
CA ASP A 168 -1.57 15.06 -16.58
C ASP A 168 -0.56 15.47 -15.48
N ASN A 169 -0.54 16.75 -15.07
CA ASN A 169 0.30 17.28 -14.00
C ASN A 169 -0.30 17.08 -12.58
N ASP A 170 -1.47 16.45 -12.45
CA ASP A 170 -2.22 16.33 -11.18
C ASP A 170 -2.23 14.92 -10.58
N MET A 171 -1.19 14.12 -10.84
CA MET A 171 -0.96 12.84 -10.14
C MET A 171 -0.37 13.09 -8.73
N PHE A 172 -0.36 12.08 -7.85
CA PHE A 172 0.40 12.19 -6.60
C PHE A 172 1.84 12.57 -6.94
N THR A 173 2.28 13.70 -6.40
CA THR A 173 3.55 14.30 -6.83
C THR A 173 4.71 13.82 -5.95
N LYS A 174 4.39 13.11 -4.87
CA LYS A 174 5.36 12.60 -3.92
C LYS A 174 5.00 11.23 -3.41
N LEU A 175 6.03 10.55 -2.94
CA LEU A 175 5.95 9.33 -2.18
C LEU A 175 6.49 9.59 -0.77
N PRO A 176 6.12 8.75 0.20
CA PRO A 176 5.09 7.72 0.12
C PRO A 176 3.67 8.31 0.14
N ILE A 177 2.72 7.62 -0.50
CA ILE A 177 1.28 7.93 -0.46
C ILE A 177 0.65 7.05 0.61
N VAL A 178 -0.13 7.65 1.50
CA VAL A 178 -0.88 6.93 2.52
C VAL A 178 -2.36 6.95 2.20
N PHE A 179 -3.10 5.91 2.56
CA PHE A 179 -4.54 5.87 2.36
C PHE A 179 -5.24 4.91 3.32
N ILE A 180 -6.52 5.15 3.57
CA ILE A 180 -7.39 4.27 4.37
C ILE A 180 -8.53 3.77 3.52
N VAL A 181 -8.76 2.46 3.56
CA VAL A 181 -9.93 1.83 2.97
C VAL A 181 -10.79 1.22 4.08
N SER A 182 -12.09 1.46 4.03
CA SER A 182 -13.07 0.87 4.92
C SER A 182 -14.37 0.60 4.18
N LYS A 183 -15.03 -0.51 4.50
CA LYS A 183 -16.27 -0.96 3.84
C LYS A 183 -16.12 -1.01 2.30
N GLY A 184 -14.92 -1.38 1.82
CA GLY A 184 -14.58 -1.47 0.40
C GLY A 184 -14.41 -0.12 -0.32
N LYS A 185 -14.40 0.99 0.41
CA LYS A 185 -14.31 2.35 -0.13
C LYS A 185 -13.08 3.07 0.37
N LEU A 186 -12.53 3.94 -0.47
CA LEU A 186 -11.47 4.85 -0.08
C LEU A 186 -12.05 5.90 0.87
N ILE A 187 -11.54 5.94 2.08
CA ILE A 187 -11.95 6.92 3.11
C ILE A 187 -11.14 8.19 2.96
N THR A 188 -9.83 8.04 2.88
CA THR A 188 -8.91 9.17 2.77
C THR A 188 -7.58 8.73 2.14
N ALA A 189 -6.83 9.70 1.63
CA ALA A 189 -5.50 9.53 1.06
C ALA A 189 -4.72 10.84 1.19
N GLY A 190 -3.47 10.76 1.66
CA GLY A 190 -2.54 11.89 1.82
C GLY A 190 -1.18 11.65 1.18
N GLU A 191 -0.48 12.75 0.89
CA GLU A 191 0.93 12.78 0.51
C GLU A 191 1.70 13.72 1.46
N ASN A 192 3.03 13.83 1.32
CA ASN A 192 3.91 14.55 2.25
C ASN A 192 3.78 14.04 3.69
N TRP A 193 4.34 12.87 3.97
CA TRP A 193 4.37 12.38 5.35
C TRP A 193 5.43 13.10 6.18
N LEU A 194 5.38 12.92 7.50
CA LEU A 194 6.35 13.49 8.45
C LEU A 194 7.80 13.36 7.95
N PRO A 195 8.68 14.31 8.30
CA PRO A 195 10.08 14.26 7.88
C PRO A 195 10.75 12.93 8.25
N ALA A 196 11.64 12.42 7.40
CA ALA A 196 12.44 11.21 7.68
C ALA A 196 13.26 11.30 8.99
N THR A 197 13.47 12.51 9.51
CA THR A 197 14.16 12.76 10.78
C THR A 197 13.32 12.47 12.03
N SER A 198 12.01 12.25 11.89
CA SER A 198 11.14 11.87 13.01
C SER A 198 11.48 10.46 13.50
N SER A 199 11.46 10.25 14.82
CA SER A 199 11.69 8.93 15.41
C SER A 199 10.61 7.92 15.01
N VAL A 200 10.94 6.62 15.04
CA VAL A 200 10.01 5.54 14.68
C VAL A 200 8.74 5.58 15.55
N THR A 201 8.86 5.96 16.83
CA THR A 201 7.72 6.14 17.75
C THR A 201 6.85 7.34 17.38
N GLU A 202 7.43 8.49 17.05
CA GLU A 202 6.65 9.66 16.62
C GLU A 202 5.90 9.39 15.31
N GLN A 203 6.54 8.65 14.39
CA GLN A 203 5.89 8.20 13.16
C GLN A 203 4.77 7.19 13.44
N PHE A 204 4.97 6.29 14.40
CA PHE A 204 3.93 5.37 14.86
C PHE A 204 2.71 6.12 15.41
N ASP A 205 2.92 7.07 16.32
CA ASP A 205 1.84 7.85 16.94
C ASP A 205 1.07 8.66 15.89
N ALA A 206 1.79 9.23 14.92
CA ALA A 206 1.17 9.95 13.81
C ALA A 206 0.31 9.02 12.94
N ILE A 207 0.79 7.83 12.60
CA ILE A 207 -0.02 6.84 11.87
C ILE A 207 -1.26 6.46 12.68
N ALA A 208 -1.11 6.20 13.97
CA ALA A 208 -2.20 5.79 14.84
C ALA A 208 -3.30 6.87 14.90
N GLN A 209 -2.88 8.13 15.10
CA GLN A 209 -3.78 9.28 15.10
C GLN A 209 -4.44 9.50 13.74
N PHE A 210 -3.71 9.35 12.64
CA PHE A 210 -4.25 9.43 11.28
C PHE A 210 -5.36 8.40 11.06
N VAL A 211 -5.10 7.13 11.39
CA VAL A 211 -6.06 6.04 11.25
C VAL A 211 -7.31 6.34 12.05
N LEU A 212 -7.13 6.76 13.30
CA LEU A 212 -8.25 7.06 14.18
C LEU A 212 -9.11 8.20 13.64
N ASP A 213 -8.52 9.37 13.41
CA ASP A 213 -9.25 10.59 13.05
C ASP A 213 -10.04 10.43 11.75
N ASN A 214 -9.54 9.62 10.81
CA ASN A 214 -10.23 9.40 9.55
C ASN A 214 -11.28 8.29 9.60
N LEU A 215 -11.08 7.25 10.40
CA LEU A 215 -12.11 6.22 10.61
C LEU A 215 -13.30 6.76 11.42
N LEU A 216 -13.04 7.69 12.34
CA LEU A 216 -14.08 8.43 13.08
C LEU A 216 -15.04 9.18 12.15
N LEU A 217 -14.56 9.73 11.04
CA LEU A 217 -15.41 10.51 10.14
C LEU A 217 -16.46 9.68 9.39
N VAL A 218 -16.34 8.36 9.36
CA VAL A 218 -17.16 7.47 8.50
C VAL A 218 -18.24 6.74 9.29
N ASN A 219 -18.21 6.82 10.62
CA ASN A 219 -19.22 6.26 11.52
C ASN A 219 -20.11 7.36 12.12
#